data_AF-A0A2P7QR94-F1
#
_entry.id   AF-A0A2P7QR94-F1
#
_cell.length_a   1.000
_cell.length_b   1.000
_cell.length_c   1.000
_cell.angle_alpha   90.00
_cell.angle_beta   90.00
_cell.angle_gamma   90.00
#
_symmetry.space_group_name_H-M   'P 1'
#
loop_
_entity.id
_entity.type
_entity.pdbx_description
1 polymer ?
#
loop_
_entity_poly.entity_id
_entity_poly.type
_entity_poly.pdbx_seq_one_letter_code
_entity_poly.pdbx_strand_id
1 'polypeptide(L)'
;MDEICSIGIDNYLDRIGRGIDQLSHEFGNLAGRKTGLERELKDLQERRQNVLAEMSEGTAAARVAKNIPVLMLIIFGVGAIVLGGLKMFSDEIQLELVSSGQIVQFVTILILLGIILALGLADRLNEEALGTLLGGLAGYVLSQGVGRQVQSGVIAAVKSAAPPS
;
A
#
# COMPACT_ATOMS: atom_id res chain seq x y z
N MET A 1 -41.98 13.56 75.88
CA MET A 1 -41.16 14.12 74.79
C MET A 1 -40.59 13.04 73.86
N ASP A 2 -40.60 11.76 74.25
CA ASP A 2 -39.89 10.69 73.51
C ASP A 2 -40.61 10.17 72.25
N GLU A 3 -41.95 10.21 72.18
CA GLU A 3 -42.69 9.72 70.99
C GLU A 3 -42.50 10.59 69.74
N ILE A 4 -42.32 11.91 69.89
CA ILE A 4 -42.11 12.81 68.75
C ILE A 4 -40.72 12.58 68.12
N CYS A 5 -39.74 12.15 68.91
CA CYS A 5 -38.38 11.88 68.43
C CYS A 5 -38.33 10.56 67.63
N SER A 6 -39.04 9.52 68.05
CA SER A 6 -39.11 8.24 67.32
C SER A 6 -39.79 8.39 65.94
N ILE A 7 -40.94 9.09 65.89
CA ILE A 7 -41.69 9.31 64.65
C ILE A 7 -40.88 10.08 63.60
N GLY A 8 -40.03 11.03 64.04
CA GLY A 8 -39.14 11.77 63.15
C GLY A 8 -38.05 10.89 62.54
N ILE A 9 -37.48 9.97 63.31
CA ILE A 9 -36.40 9.08 62.86
C ILE A 9 -36.92 8.05 61.86
N ASP A 10 -38.09 7.46 62.10
CA ASP A 10 -38.69 6.46 61.20
C ASP A 10 -39.05 7.07 59.82
N ASN A 11 -39.56 8.31 59.81
CA ASN A 11 -39.85 9.02 58.57
C ASN A 11 -38.57 9.40 57.80
N TYR A 12 -37.49 9.75 58.51
CA TYR A 12 -36.20 10.00 57.88
C TYR A 12 -35.57 8.74 57.28
N LEU A 13 -35.64 7.61 58.00
CA LEU A 13 -35.13 6.32 57.52
C LEU A 13 -35.93 5.80 56.31
N ASP A 14 -37.25 5.96 56.30
CA ASP A 14 -38.09 5.60 55.16
C ASP A 14 -37.78 6.47 53.92
N ARG A 15 -37.54 7.77 54.11
CA ARG A 15 -37.12 8.66 53.02
C ARG A 15 -35.76 8.28 52.44
N ILE A 16 -34.82 7.88 53.30
CA ILE A 16 -33.49 7.42 52.88
C ILE A 16 -33.60 6.09 52.13
N GLY A 17 -34.40 5.13 52.62
CA GLY A 17 -34.63 3.86 51.96
C GLY A 17 -35.18 4.02 50.55
N ARG A 18 -36.23 4.83 50.38
CA ARG A 18 -36.79 5.14 49.06
C ARG A 18 -35.80 5.84 48.12
N GLY A 19 -34.93 6.70 48.66
CA GLY A 19 -33.86 7.35 47.90
C GLY A 19 -32.80 6.35 47.42
N ILE A 20 -32.46 5.34 48.23
CA ILE A 20 -31.51 4.27 47.88
C ILE A 20 -32.10 3.38 46.79
N ASP A 21 -33.38 3.01 46.88
CA ASP A 21 -34.05 2.18 45.87
C ASP A 21 -34.11 2.88 44.51
N GLN A 22 -34.44 4.17 44.51
CA GLN A 22 -34.47 4.99 43.29
C GLN A 22 -33.08 5.11 42.66
N LEU A 23 -32.03 5.27 43.48
CA LEU A 23 -30.65 5.36 43.01
C LEU A 23 -30.16 4.02 42.44
N SER A 24 -30.50 2.91 43.10
CA SER A 24 -30.18 1.54 42.65
C SER A 24 -30.76 1.25 41.26
N HIS A 25 -32.00 1.69 41.00
CA HIS A 25 -32.66 1.56 39.70
C HIS A 25 -31.98 2.38 38.59
N GLU A 26 -31.60 3.63 38.87
CA GLU A 26 -30.86 4.50 37.93
C GLU A 26 -29.51 3.88 37.54
N PHE A 27 -28.76 3.36 38.52
CA PHE A 27 -27.48 2.68 38.26
C PHE A 27 -27.68 1.39 37.45
N GLY A 28 -28.74 0.62 37.71
CA GLY A 28 -29.09 -0.57 36.93
C GLY A 28 -29.39 -0.25 35.46
N ASN A 29 -30.18 0.80 35.20
CA ASN A 29 -30.50 1.25 33.85
C ASN A 29 -29.24 1.77 33.11
N LEU A 30 -28.36 2.50 33.79
CA LEU A 30 -27.13 3.01 33.19
C LEU A 30 -26.13 1.89 32.86
N ALA A 31 -26.00 0.89 33.74
CA ALA A 31 -25.20 -0.30 33.50
C ALA A 31 -25.74 -1.11 32.30
N GLY A 32 -27.06 -1.24 32.17
CA GLY A 32 -27.70 -1.85 31.01
C GLY A 32 -27.40 -1.11 29.70
N ARG A 33 -27.47 0.23 29.71
CA ARG A 33 -27.13 1.05 28.53
C ARG A 33 -25.66 0.93 28.12
N LYS A 34 -24.75 0.92 29.09
CA LYS A 34 -23.31 0.79 28.84
C LYS A 34 -22.98 -0.55 28.19
N THR A 35 -23.53 -1.64 28.73
CA THR A 35 -23.32 -2.99 28.17
C THR A 35 -23.93 -3.16 26.77
N GLY A 36 -25.06 -2.49 26.49
CA GLY A 36 -25.64 -2.43 25.15
C GLY A 36 -24.73 -1.71 24.15
N LEU A 37 -24.20 -0.54 24.54
CA LEU A 37 -23.30 0.25 23.70
C LEU A 37 -21.97 -0.48 23.42
N GLU A 38 -21.43 -1.20 24.40
CA GLU A 38 -20.21 -2.02 24.21
C GLU A 38 -20.41 -3.16 23.21
N ARG A 39 -21.62 -3.76 23.17
CA ARG A 39 -21.96 -4.78 22.17
C ARG A 39 -22.09 -4.19 20.77
N GLU A 40 -22.71 -3.02 20.66
CA GLU A 40 -22.88 -2.33 19.38
C GLU A 40 -21.51 -1.90 18.80
N LEU A 41 -20.62 -1.39 19.64
CA LEU A 41 -19.24 -1.07 19.25
C LEU A 41 -18.48 -2.31 18.80
N LYS A 42 -18.65 -3.45 19.48
CA LYS A 42 -18.05 -4.72 19.03
C LYS A 42 -18.58 -5.17 17.68
N ASP A 43 -19.89 -5.13 17.45
CA ASP A 43 -20.49 -5.52 16.16
C ASP A 43 -20.05 -4.60 15.02
N LEU A 44 -20.01 -3.28 15.25
CA LEU A 44 -19.50 -2.33 14.26
C LEU A 44 -18.02 -2.53 13.98
N GLN A 45 -17.21 -2.81 15.01
CA GLN A 45 -15.79 -3.06 14.85
C GLN A 45 -15.53 -4.37 14.09
N GLU A 46 -16.34 -5.40 14.34
CA GLU A 46 -16.28 -6.69 13.65
C GLU A 46 -16.72 -6.58 12.18
N ARG A 47 -17.80 -5.83 11.90
CA ARG A 47 -18.20 -5.47 10.52
C ARG A 47 -17.13 -4.67 9.79
N ARG A 48 -16.52 -3.69 10.46
CA ARG A 48 -15.39 -2.93 9.90
C ARG A 48 -14.22 -3.86 9.59
N GLN A 49 -13.91 -4.80 10.48
CA GLN A 49 -12.81 -5.73 10.31
C GLN A 49 -13.07 -6.73 9.18
N ASN A 50 -14.30 -7.25 9.05
CA ASN A 50 -14.70 -8.11 7.93
C ASN A 50 -14.69 -7.36 6.60
N VAL A 51 -15.19 -6.12 6.55
CA VAL A 51 -15.13 -5.29 5.34
C VAL A 51 -13.67 -4.91 4.99
N LEU A 52 -12.83 -4.62 5.99
CA LEU A 52 -11.39 -4.40 5.79
C LEU A 52 -10.69 -5.67 5.32
N ALA A 53 -11.08 -6.85 5.80
CA ALA A 53 -10.54 -8.13 5.35
C ALA A 53 -10.95 -8.44 3.90
N GLU A 54 -12.21 -8.16 3.55
CA GLU A 54 -12.74 -8.31 2.19
C GLU A 54 -12.11 -7.29 1.22
N MET A 55 -11.88 -6.06 1.66
CA MET A 55 -11.14 -5.03 0.90
C MET A 55 -9.64 -5.33 0.79
N SER A 56 -9.04 -5.96 1.81
CA SER A 56 -7.65 -6.43 1.81
C SER A 56 -7.43 -7.55 0.78
N GLU A 57 -8.42 -8.40 0.53
CA GLU A 57 -8.32 -9.36 -0.57
C GLU A 57 -8.33 -8.70 -1.95
N GLY A 58 -8.93 -7.52 -2.08
CA GLY A 58 -8.97 -6.69 -3.29
C GLY A 58 -7.80 -5.72 -3.48
N THR A 59 -6.98 -5.44 -2.45
CA THR A 59 -5.85 -4.50 -2.55
C THR A 59 -4.53 -5.26 -2.79
N ALA A 60 -3.81 -4.89 -3.87
CA ALA A 60 -2.50 -5.45 -4.19
C ALA A 60 -1.49 -5.25 -3.04
N ALA A 61 -1.62 -4.19 -2.24
CA ALA A 61 -0.78 -3.89 -1.07
C ALA A 61 -0.85 -4.97 0.04
N ALA A 62 -2.06 -5.41 0.40
CA ALA A 62 -2.27 -6.45 1.41
C ALA A 62 -1.84 -7.82 0.88
N ARG A 63 -2.03 -8.06 -0.43
CA ARG A 63 -1.50 -9.25 -1.10
C ARG A 63 0.03 -9.26 -1.10
N VAL A 64 0.69 -8.12 -1.31
CA VAL A 64 2.17 -8.01 -1.29
C VAL A 64 2.75 -8.17 0.12
N ALA A 65 2.10 -7.62 1.15
CA ALA A 65 2.53 -7.79 2.54
C ALA A 65 2.45 -9.25 3.03
N LYS A 66 1.39 -9.96 2.67
CA LYS A 66 1.19 -11.38 3.03
C LYS A 66 2.06 -12.33 2.19
N ASN A 67 2.51 -11.88 1.02
CA ASN A 67 3.24 -12.69 0.04
C ASN A 67 4.68 -12.20 -0.22
N ILE A 68 5.33 -11.53 0.74
CA ILE A 68 6.75 -11.15 0.64
C ILE A 68 7.65 -12.30 0.11
N PRO A 69 7.55 -13.56 0.61
CA PRO A 69 8.34 -14.65 0.04
C PRO A 69 8.00 -14.96 -1.43
N VAL A 70 6.75 -14.80 -1.86
CA VAL A 70 6.35 -14.98 -3.27
C VAL A 70 6.82 -13.82 -4.13
N LEU A 71 6.79 -12.58 -3.62
CA LEU A 71 7.35 -11.41 -4.32
C LEU A 71 8.86 -11.58 -4.52
N MET A 72 9.57 -12.06 -3.49
CA MET A 72 10.99 -12.39 -3.58
C MET A 72 11.24 -13.50 -4.60
N LEU A 73 10.40 -14.54 -4.63
CA LEU A 73 10.45 -15.63 -5.60
C LEU A 73 10.15 -15.15 -7.02
N ILE A 74 9.19 -14.24 -7.22
CA ILE A 74 8.89 -13.65 -8.53
C ILE A 74 10.07 -12.81 -9.03
N ILE A 75 10.67 -11.97 -8.18
CA ILE A 75 11.82 -11.14 -8.57
C ILE A 75 13.03 -12.03 -8.93
N PHE A 76 13.36 -12.99 -8.07
CA PHE A 76 14.45 -13.94 -8.35
C PHE A 76 14.14 -14.85 -9.54
N GLY A 77 12.89 -15.27 -9.70
CA GLY A 77 12.42 -16.13 -10.77
C GLY A 77 12.47 -15.44 -12.13
N VAL A 78 11.98 -14.20 -12.22
CA VAL A 78 12.09 -13.39 -13.44
C VAL A 78 13.56 -13.14 -13.78
N GLY A 79 14.39 -12.81 -12.80
CA GLY A 79 15.84 -12.65 -12.99
C GLY A 79 16.51 -13.94 -13.51
N ALA A 80 16.17 -15.10 -12.93
CA ALA A 80 16.69 -16.40 -13.35
C ALA A 80 16.19 -16.83 -14.73
N ILE A 81 14.94 -16.50 -15.09
CA ILE A 81 14.38 -16.79 -16.42
C ILE A 81 15.05 -15.94 -17.49
N VAL A 82 15.36 -14.67 -17.20
CA VAL A 82 16.05 -13.78 -18.15
C VAL A 82 17.49 -14.24 -18.36
N LEU A 83 18.20 -14.55 -17.28
CA LEU A 83 19.56 -15.10 -17.35
C LEU A 83 19.60 -16.49 -18.00
N GLY A 84 18.62 -17.35 -17.71
CA GLY A 84 18.50 -18.68 -18.29
C GLY A 84 18.05 -18.66 -19.74
N GLY A 85 17.17 -17.73 -20.12
CA GLY A 85 16.67 -17.54 -21.47
C GLY A 85 17.75 -17.06 -22.43
N LEU A 86 18.70 -16.23 -21.95
CA LEU A 86 19.90 -15.88 -22.71
C LEU A 86 20.72 -17.12 -23.08
N LYS A 87 20.78 -18.12 -22.20
CA LYS A 87 21.52 -19.38 -22.41
C LYS A 87 20.86 -20.30 -23.46
N MET A 88 19.64 -20.00 -23.90
CA MET A 88 18.91 -20.79 -24.91
C MET A 88 19.22 -20.37 -26.36
N PHE A 89 19.93 -19.25 -26.56
CA PHE A 89 20.38 -18.78 -27.88
C PHE A 89 21.71 -19.45 -28.27
N SER A 90 22.07 -19.48 -29.56
CA SER A 90 23.37 -20.02 -29.99
C SER A 90 24.53 -19.15 -29.49
N ASP A 91 25.70 -19.74 -29.24
CA ASP A 91 26.86 -19.03 -28.69
C ASP A 91 27.26 -17.80 -29.53
N GLU A 92 27.07 -17.84 -30.85
CA GLU A 92 27.34 -16.70 -31.76
C GLU A 92 26.35 -15.53 -31.55
N ILE A 93 25.06 -15.85 -31.42
CA ILE A 93 24.00 -14.85 -31.19
C ILE A 93 24.08 -14.31 -29.75
N GLN A 94 24.40 -15.16 -28.77
CA GLN A 94 24.67 -14.71 -27.40
C GLN A 94 25.85 -13.75 -27.35
N LEU A 95 26.96 -14.07 -28.03
CA LEU A 95 28.14 -13.21 -28.03
C LEU A 95 27.85 -11.87 -28.69
N GLU A 96 27.12 -11.84 -29.79
CA GLU A 96 26.76 -10.61 -30.51
C GLU A 96 25.72 -9.76 -29.75
N LEU A 97 24.70 -10.38 -29.16
CA LEU A 97 23.70 -9.67 -28.34
C LEU A 97 24.29 -9.14 -27.03
N VAL A 98 25.19 -9.90 -26.40
CA VAL A 98 25.88 -9.47 -25.19
C VAL A 98 26.96 -8.44 -25.53
N SER A 99 27.68 -8.57 -26.66
CA SER A 99 28.70 -7.58 -27.05
C SER A 99 28.09 -6.24 -27.45
N SER A 100 26.88 -6.24 -28.01
CA SER A 100 26.13 -5.01 -28.28
C SER A 100 25.61 -4.36 -26.99
N GLY A 101 25.27 -5.15 -25.96
CA GLY A 101 24.81 -4.70 -24.63
C GLY A 101 23.45 -3.99 -24.62
N GLN A 102 23.02 -3.43 -25.76
CA GLN A 102 21.84 -2.60 -25.91
C GLN A 102 20.53 -3.38 -25.71
N ILE A 103 20.47 -4.62 -26.20
CA ILE A 103 19.27 -5.47 -26.07
C ILE A 103 19.07 -5.89 -24.60
N VAL A 104 20.15 -6.30 -23.92
CA VAL A 104 20.11 -6.67 -22.50
C VAL A 104 19.65 -5.48 -21.66
N GLN A 105 20.16 -4.28 -21.97
CA GLN A 105 19.79 -3.05 -21.30
C GLN A 105 18.32 -2.69 -21.51
N PHE A 106 17.81 -2.80 -22.74
CA PHE A 106 16.40 -2.57 -23.05
C PHE A 106 15.46 -3.56 -22.31
N VAL A 107 15.81 -4.85 -22.31
CA VAL A 107 15.06 -5.89 -21.59
C VAL A 107 15.06 -5.63 -20.08
N THR A 108 16.20 -5.23 -19.52
CA THR A 108 16.33 -4.97 -18.07
C THR A 108 15.50 -3.76 -17.64
N ILE A 109 15.48 -2.69 -18.43
CA ILE A 109 14.62 -1.52 -18.18
C ILE A 109 13.14 -1.93 -18.21
N LEU A 110 12.72 -2.73 -19.19
CA LEU A 110 11.34 -3.17 -19.31
C LEU A 110 10.89 -3.94 -18.05
N ILE A 111 11.77 -4.78 -17.51
CA ILE A 111 11.55 -5.52 -16.26
C ILE A 111 11.49 -4.56 -15.07
N LEU A 112 12.43 -3.62 -14.96
CA LEU A 112 12.44 -2.61 -13.90
C LEU A 112 11.15 -1.77 -13.91
N LEU A 113 10.69 -1.36 -15.08
CA LEU A 113 9.43 -0.63 -15.24
C LEU A 113 8.25 -1.45 -14.70
N GLY A 114 8.16 -2.73 -15.06
CA GLY A 114 7.14 -3.64 -14.56
C GLY A 114 7.18 -3.81 -13.04
N ILE A 115 8.37 -3.89 -12.44
CA ILE A 115 8.55 -3.98 -10.99
C ILE A 115 8.11 -2.69 -10.31
N ILE A 116 8.51 -1.52 -10.82
CA ILE A 116 8.13 -0.21 -10.25
C ILE A 116 6.61 -0.03 -10.29
N LEU A 117 5.97 -0.38 -11.41
CA LEU A 117 4.50 -0.38 -11.54
C LEU A 117 3.84 -1.34 -10.55
N ALA A 118 4.36 -2.56 -10.41
CA ALA A 118 3.84 -3.53 -9.46
C ALA A 118 3.98 -3.06 -7.99
N LEU A 119 5.10 -2.42 -7.65
CA LEU A 119 5.33 -1.85 -6.32
C LEU A 119 4.48 -0.60 -6.05
N GLY A 120 4.20 0.18 -7.10
CA GLY A 120 3.24 1.28 -7.08
C GLY A 120 1.82 0.84 -6.80
N LEU A 121 1.34 -0.15 -7.55
CA LEU A 121 0.02 -0.75 -7.32
C LEU A 121 -0.09 -1.40 -5.93
N ALA A 122 1.03 -1.87 -5.38
CA ALA A 122 1.12 -2.41 -4.04
C ALA A 122 1.12 -1.33 -2.93
N ASP A 123 0.94 -0.05 -3.26
CA ASP A 123 0.95 1.09 -2.33
C ASP A 123 2.21 1.12 -1.44
N ARG A 124 3.32 0.54 -1.95
CA ARG A 124 4.62 0.49 -1.25
C ARG A 124 5.48 1.70 -1.56
N LEU A 125 5.13 2.45 -2.61
CA LEU A 125 5.78 3.69 -3.00
C LEU A 125 4.73 4.80 -3.06
N ASN A 126 5.08 5.95 -2.48
CA ASN A 126 4.33 7.19 -2.62
C ASN A 126 4.22 7.59 -4.12
N GLU A 127 3.08 8.13 -4.54
CA GLU A 127 2.80 8.54 -5.93
C GLU A 127 3.89 9.49 -6.48
N GLU A 128 4.43 10.38 -5.66
CA GLU A 128 5.53 11.28 -6.01
C GLU A 128 6.84 10.53 -6.30
N ALA A 129 7.16 9.52 -5.51
CA ALA A 129 8.34 8.66 -5.68
C ALA A 129 8.20 7.75 -6.90
N LEU A 130 7.00 7.26 -7.15
CA LEU A 130 6.68 6.46 -8.33
C LEU A 130 6.80 7.29 -9.61
N GLY A 131 6.24 8.50 -9.62
CA GLY A 131 6.34 9.42 -10.74
C GLY A 131 7.77 9.84 -11.06
N THR A 132 8.61 10.07 -10.03
CA THR A 132 10.03 10.39 -10.23
C THR A 132 10.84 9.20 -10.73
N LEU A 133 10.62 7.98 -10.22
CA LEU A 133 11.29 6.78 -10.73
C LEU A 133 10.87 6.45 -12.15
N LEU A 134 9.58 6.51 -12.48
CA LEU A 134 9.08 6.29 -13.84
C LEU A 134 9.55 7.38 -14.80
N GLY A 135 9.51 8.64 -14.38
CA GLY A 135 10.01 9.78 -15.16
C GLY A 135 11.51 9.67 -15.44
N GLY A 136 12.31 9.27 -14.45
CA GLY A 136 13.74 9.01 -14.61
C GLY A 136 14.03 7.85 -15.57
N LEU A 137 13.29 6.74 -15.45
CA LEU A 137 13.44 5.59 -16.34
C LEU A 137 13.00 5.92 -17.78
N ALA A 138 11.88 6.63 -17.94
CA ALA A 138 11.38 7.08 -19.24
C ALA A 138 12.36 8.06 -19.93
N GLY A 139 12.94 8.99 -19.16
CA GLY A 139 13.98 9.90 -19.65
C GLY A 139 15.22 9.13 -20.13
N TYR A 140 15.67 8.14 -19.36
CA TYR A 140 16.80 7.27 -19.73
C TYR A 140 16.54 6.49 -21.03
N VAL A 141 15.36 5.87 -21.18
CA VAL A 141 14.98 5.13 -22.41
C VAL A 141 14.90 6.06 -23.61
N LEU A 142 14.31 7.25 -23.45
CA LEU A 142 14.19 8.23 -24.53
C LEU A 142 15.57 8.68 -25.03
N SER A 143 16.50 8.97 -24.11
CA SER A 143 17.88 9.36 -24.47
C SER A 143 18.62 8.26 -25.23
N GLN A 144 18.26 6.99 -25.04
CA GLN A 144 18.92 5.86 -25.69
C GLN A 144 18.26 5.41 -27.01
N GLY A 145 16.94 5.49 -27.12
CA GLY A 145 16.18 5.03 -28.29
C GLY A 145 16.07 6.04 -29.43
N VAL A 146 15.89 7.33 -29.11
CA VAL A 146 15.69 8.40 -30.14
C VAL A 146 16.81 9.45 -30.15
N GLY A 147 17.54 9.63 -29.04
CA GLY A 147 18.57 10.68 -28.89
C GLY A 147 19.70 10.60 -29.92
N ARG A 148 20.14 9.39 -30.29
CA ARG A 148 21.23 9.21 -31.27
C ARG A 148 20.82 9.59 -32.70
N GLN A 149 19.58 9.30 -33.11
CA GLN A 149 19.12 9.59 -34.47
C GLN A 149 18.80 11.08 -34.66
N VAL A 150 18.18 11.71 -33.64
CA VAL A 150 17.86 13.14 -33.67
C VAL A 150 19.12 14.00 -33.52
N GLN A 151 20.07 13.65 -32.64
CA GLN A 151 21.37 14.34 -32.57
C GLN A 151 22.14 14.20 -33.88
N SER A 152 22.17 13.01 -34.49
CA SER A 152 22.88 12.82 -35.76
C SER A 152 22.25 13.65 -36.89
N GLY A 153 20.92 13.76 -36.95
CA GLY A 153 20.21 14.59 -37.91
C GLY A 153 20.44 16.10 -37.70
N VAL A 154 20.42 16.57 -36.44
CA VAL A 154 20.69 17.97 -36.10
C VAL A 154 22.15 18.34 -36.35
N ILE A 155 23.11 17.48 -35.97
CA ILE A 155 24.54 17.72 -36.21
C ILE A 155 24.85 17.69 -37.72
N ALA A 156 24.22 16.78 -38.48
CA ALA A 156 24.35 16.76 -39.94
C ALA A 156 23.78 18.02 -40.59
N ALA A 157 22.60 18.48 -40.15
CA ALA A 157 21.99 19.71 -40.63
C ALA A 157 22.84 20.96 -40.30
N VAL A 158 23.37 21.05 -39.07
CA VAL A 158 24.28 22.13 -38.64
C VAL A 158 25.59 22.10 -39.43
N LYS A 159 26.16 20.92 -39.69
CA LYS A 159 27.38 20.76 -40.48
C LYS A 159 27.17 21.12 -41.96
N SER A 160 25.98 20.86 -42.51
CA SER A 160 25.61 21.28 -43.87
C SER A 160 25.27 22.77 -44.00
N ALA A 161 24.94 23.42 -42.89
CA ALA A 161 24.63 24.85 -42.84
C ALA A 161 25.85 25.73 -42.47
N ALA A 162 26.99 25.13 -42.10
CA ALA A 162 28.23 25.84 -41.85
C ALA A 162 28.90 26.24 -43.18
N PRO A 163 29.22 27.53 -43.40
CA PRO A 163 29.87 27.97 -44.63
C PRO A 163 31.30 27.38 -44.72
N PRO A 164 31.77 27.00 -45.92
CA PRO A 164 33.13 26.52 -46.11
C PRO A 164 34.11 27.65 -45.76
N SER A 165 35.01 27.37 -44.82
CA SER A 165 36.18 28.20 -44.53
C SER A 165 37.24 28.03 -45.62
#